data_AF-A0A3M7BJE2-F1
#
_entry.id   AF-A0A3M7BJE2-F1
#
_cell.length_a   1.000
_cell.length_b   1.000
_cell.length_c   1.000
_cell.angle_alpha   90.00
_cell.angle_beta   90.00
_cell.angle_gamma   90.00
#
_symmetry.space_group_name_H-M   'P 1'
#
loop_
_entity.id
_entity.type
_entity.pdbx_description
1 polymer ?
#
loop_
_entity_poly.entity_id
_entity_poly.type
_entity_poly.pdbx_seq_one_letter_code
_entity_poly.pdbx_strand_id
1 'polypeptide(L)'
;MSSKATLSVWDYIGLAGTAAQIVVYASLTGFFRPRKDVLTYREWIQTWTLWGLIHYGTIEQRQWLAKPTADGYVSFAKKSGFTPEVVELAGGAKACWIGAKNAKTVVYFLHGGGYINPASALHFQWAQKMVDEARSHSKTMAVMLLHYELAPSGVYPKQLQQATAGLQYLTDTCGKSPSDIIVIGDSAGGNLASGLFAHLCHPHPSVTPIKLSRPLKAGILVSPWVTFAQDSPSMNADKSVDYMSRPGLENASQAFMSDAPVDEYNTPLAARPEFWKDLPQAVQTMRVLAGGVHNQGNVEIFVDSKGQHDTPLVDIFRGHDGPATLKVYDWLNELVA
;
A
#
# COMPACT_ATOMS: atom_id res chain seq x y z
N MET A 1 -10.69 -2.08 20.29
CA MET A 1 -9.43 -1.32 20.49
C MET A 1 -8.31 -2.22 20.00
N SER A 2 -7.60 -1.88 18.93
CA SER A 2 -6.38 -2.62 18.55
C SER A 2 -5.36 -2.36 19.66
N SER A 3 -4.97 -3.38 20.41
CA SER A 3 -3.94 -3.22 21.44
C SER A 3 -2.66 -2.81 20.75
N LYS A 4 -2.03 -1.72 21.19
CA LYS A 4 -0.64 -1.43 20.80
C LYS A 4 0.22 -2.64 21.14
N ALA A 5 1.14 -3.01 20.26
CA ALA A 5 2.13 -4.06 20.55
C ALA A 5 2.80 -3.76 21.90
N THR A 6 2.83 -4.74 22.80
CA THR A 6 3.51 -4.61 24.09
C THR A 6 4.98 -4.94 23.91
N LEU A 7 5.85 -3.93 24.07
CA LEU A 7 7.31 -4.12 24.00
C LEU A 7 7.84 -4.72 25.31
N SER A 8 8.77 -5.67 25.21
CA SER A 8 9.55 -6.13 26.35
C SER A 8 10.63 -5.10 26.74
N VAL A 9 11.21 -5.23 27.94
CA VAL A 9 12.34 -4.38 28.39
C VAL A 9 13.53 -4.48 27.42
N TRP A 10 13.77 -5.66 26.84
CA TRP A 10 14.83 -5.86 25.86
C TRP A 10 14.53 -5.19 24.53
N ASP A 11 13.26 -5.16 24.11
CA ASP A 11 12.86 -4.40 22.92
C ASP A 11 13.07 -2.89 23.13
N TYR A 12 12.85 -2.37 24.34
CA TYR A 12 13.15 -0.98 24.66
C TYR A 12 14.65 -0.65 24.59
N ILE A 13 15.48 -1.50 25.20
CA ILE A 13 16.95 -1.32 25.19
C ILE A 13 17.47 -1.41 23.75
N GLY A 14 17.01 -2.41 22.99
CA GLY A 14 17.34 -2.58 21.59
C GLY A 14 16.90 -1.40 20.72
N LEU A 15 15.69 -0.86 20.95
CA LEU A 15 15.16 0.28 20.21
C LEU A 15 15.96 1.56 20.51
N ALA A 16 16.27 1.82 21.78
CA ALA A 16 17.06 2.98 22.18
C ALA A 16 18.48 2.90 21.62
N GLY A 17 19.12 1.73 21.66
CA GLY A 17 20.43 1.50 21.07
C GLY A 17 20.43 1.67 19.55
N THR A 18 19.47 1.08 18.86
CA THR A 18 19.31 1.16 17.39
C THR A 18 19.01 2.59 16.96
N ALA A 19 18.07 3.27 17.60
CA ALA A 19 17.73 4.66 17.31
C ALA A 19 18.92 5.60 17.56
N ALA A 20 19.67 5.40 18.64
CA ALA A 20 20.86 6.19 18.93
C ALA A 20 21.95 5.98 17.86
N GLN A 21 22.22 4.73 17.47
CA GLN A 21 23.19 4.42 16.41
C GLN A 21 22.79 5.02 15.07
N ILE A 22 21.53 4.91 14.68
CA ILE A 22 21.02 5.44 13.41
C ILE A 22 21.07 6.97 13.41
N VAL A 23 20.64 7.63 14.49
CA VAL A 23 20.66 9.10 14.58
C VAL A 23 22.10 9.61 14.60
N VAL A 24 23.02 8.95 15.31
CA VAL A 24 24.45 9.31 15.32
C VAL A 24 25.04 9.14 13.93
N TYR A 25 24.83 7.99 13.27
CA TYR A 25 25.30 7.75 11.91
C TYR A 25 24.72 8.77 10.91
N ALA A 26 23.42 9.02 10.94
CA ALA A 26 22.74 9.97 10.06
C ALA A 26 23.24 11.41 10.29
N SER A 27 23.49 11.78 11.55
CA SER A 27 24.04 13.10 11.89
C SER A 27 25.47 13.26 11.40
N LEU A 28 26.34 12.26 11.63
CA LEU A 28 27.73 12.28 11.20
C LEU A 28 27.85 12.31 9.67
N THR A 29 27.08 11.48 8.97
CA THR A 29 27.10 11.40 7.50
C THR A 29 26.40 12.58 6.84
N GLY A 30 25.44 13.23 7.52
CA GLY A 30 24.72 14.38 6.99
C GLY A 30 25.59 15.60 6.67
N PHE A 31 26.75 15.73 7.33
CA PHE A 31 27.75 16.77 7.02
C PHE A 31 28.51 16.52 5.71
N PHE A 32 28.63 15.24 5.32
CA PHE A 32 29.31 14.78 4.11
C PHE A 32 28.33 14.40 2.98
N ARG A 33 27.03 14.63 3.19
CA ARG A 33 26.00 14.35 2.18
C ARG A 33 26.34 15.06 0.86
N PRO A 34 26.05 14.45 -0.30
CA PRO A 34 26.23 15.10 -1.60
C PRO A 34 25.52 16.46 -1.58
N ARG A 35 26.28 17.55 -1.74
CA ARG A 35 25.75 18.93 -1.67
C ARG A 35 24.92 19.33 -2.89
N LYS A 36 24.89 18.47 -3.92
CA LYS A 36 24.11 18.64 -5.15
C LYS A 36 22.92 17.67 -5.12
N ASP A 37 21.78 18.24 -4.75
CA ASP A 37 20.47 18.03 -5.39
C ASP A 37 19.57 16.82 -5.05
N VAL A 38 19.58 16.25 -3.83
CA VAL A 38 18.55 15.24 -3.49
C VAL A 38 17.87 15.41 -2.13
N LEU A 39 18.58 15.76 -1.04
CA LEU A 39 17.97 15.85 0.30
C LEU A 39 18.58 17.00 1.14
N THR A 40 17.74 17.78 1.82
CA THR A 40 18.15 18.72 2.88
C THR A 40 18.79 17.97 4.06
N TYR A 41 19.51 18.65 4.97
CA TYR A 41 20.09 17.98 6.15
C TYR A 41 19.01 17.32 7.03
N ARG A 42 17.85 17.97 7.15
CA ARG A 42 16.69 17.42 7.85
C ARG A 42 16.14 16.19 7.15
N GLU A 43 15.95 16.26 5.83
CA GLU A 43 15.49 15.12 5.03
C GLU A 43 16.48 13.96 5.05
N TRP A 44 17.79 14.25 5.09
CA TRP A 44 18.84 13.25 5.25
C TRP A 44 18.67 12.49 6.57
N ILE A 45 18.57 13.21 7.69
CA ILE A 45 18.35 12.58 8.99
C ILE A 45 17.05 11.77 8.99
N GLN A 46 15.96 12.33 8.48
CA GLN A 46 14.66 11.63 8.43
C GLN A 46 14.72 10.36 7.58
N THR A 47 15.34 10.44 6.39
CA THR A 47 15.49 9.32 5.45
C THR A 47 16.33 8.22 6.08
N TRP A 48 17.50 8.54 6.62
CA TRP A 48 18.36 7.55 7.26
C TRP A 48 17.77 6.99 8.56
N THR A 49 16.98 7.78 9.29
CA THR A 49 16.23 7.31 10.46
C THR A 49 15.17 6.29 10.06
N LEU A 50 14.35 6.60 9.04
CA LEU A 50 13.37 5.68 8.50
C LEU A 50 14.03 4.42 7.94
N TRP A 51 15.10 4.58 7.16
CA TRP A 51 15.87 3.48 6.59
C TRP A 51 16.40 2.57 7.70
N GLY A 52 17.04 3.14 8.72
CA GLY A 52 17.57 2.37 9.83
C GLY A 52 16.49 1.63 10.63
N LEU A 53 15.32 2.25 10.87
CA LEU A 53 14.20 1.57 11.52
C LEU A 53 13.66 0.42 10.68
N ILE A 54 13.59 0.57 9.36
CA ILE A 54 13.17 -0.50 8.43
C ILE A 54 14.16 -1.67 8.46
N HIS A 55 15.46 -1.39 8.53
CA HIS A 55 16.52 -2.39 8.42
C HIS A 55 16.85 -3.10 9.73
N TYR A 56 16.77 -2.39 10.85
CA TYR A 56 17.26 -2.87 12.14
C TYR A 56 16.19 -2.94 13.22
N GLY A 57 15.03 -2.30 13.03
CA GLY A 57 13.93 -2.35 13.99
C GLY A 57 13.11 -3.64 13.87
N THR A 58 12.72 -4.22 15.00
CA THR A 58 11.76 -5.34 15.00
C THR A 58 10.39 -4.88 14.49
N ILE A 59 9.51 -5.83 14.13
CA ILE A 59 8.15 -5.49 13.70
C ILE A 59 7.40 -4.77 14.82
N GLU A 60 7.51 -5.27 16.05
CA GLU A 60 6.86 -4.75 17.24
C GLU A 60 7.33 -3.32 17.53
N GLN A 61 8.62 -3.06 17.44
CA GLN A 61 9.18 -1.72 17.61
C GLN A 61 8.65 -0.74 16.58
N ARG A 62 8.61 -1.14 15.30
CA ARG A 62 8.07 -0.32 14.21
C ARG A 62 6.58 -0.04 14.41
N GLN A 63 5.78 -1.05 14.74
CA GLN A 63 4.35 -0.91 15.00
C GLN A 63 4.05 -0.09 16.26
N TRP A 64 4.88 -0.20 17.29
CA TRP A 64 4.73 0.58 18.52
C TRP A 64 5.04 2.06 18.32
N LEU A 65 6.10 2.37 17.53
CA LEU A 65 6.45 3.73 17.14
C LEU A 65 5.40 4.35 16.22
N ALA A 66 4.82 3.54 15.33
CA ALA A 66 3.76 3.98 14.45
C ALA A 66 2.41 4.11 15.19
N LYS A 67 1.52 4.93 14.63
CA LYS A 67 0.11 4.92 15.05
C LYS A 67 -0.62 3.83 14.25
N PRO A 68 -1.57 3.10 14.86
CA PRO A 68 -2.52 2.32 14.07
C PRO A 68 -3.13 3.16 12.95
N THR A 69 -3.43 2.55 11.80
CA THR A 69 -3.87 3.26 10.57
C THR A 69 -5.00 4.26 10.84
N ALA A 70 -6.05 3.86 11.57
CA ALA A 70 -7.17 4.74 11.92
C ALA A 70 -6.75 5.93 12.82
N ASP A 71 -5.86 5.73 13.78
CA ASP A 71 -5.37 6.80 14.66
C ASP A 71 -4.45 7.78 13.91
N GLY A 72 -3.64 7.25 12.99
CA GLY A 72 -2.85 8.02 12.04
C GLY A 72 -3.74 8.88 11.14
N TYR A 73 -4.80 8.28 10.59
CA TYR A 73 -5.80 8.96 9.77
C TYR A 73 -6.53 10.06 10.55
N VAL A 74 -7.01 9.79 11.77
CA VAL A 74 -7.65 10.81 12.63
C VAL A 74 -6.71 11.98 12.90
N SER A 75 -5.43 11.69 13.15
CA SER A 75 -4.40 12.73 13.36
C SER A 75 -4.19 13.56 12.09
N PHE A 76 -4.15 12.91 10.93
CA PHE A 76 -4.04 13.55 9.62
C PHE A 76 -5.25 14.44 9.33
N ALA A 77 -6.47 13.92 9.48
CA ALA A 77 -7.72 14.65 9.24
C ALA A 77 -7.81 15.95 10.05
N LYS A 78 -7.47 15.88 11.35
CA LYS A 78 -7.38 17.07 12.22
C LYS A 78 -6.38 18.09 11.72
N LYS A 79 -5.20 17.64 11.26
CA LYS A 79 -4.16 18.54 10.71
C LYS A 79 -4.58 19.13 9.35
N SER A 80 -5.33 18.39 8.55
CA SER A 80 -5.80 18.77 7.22
C SER A 80 -7.15 19.52 7.25
N GLY A 81 -7.75 19.71 8.43
CA GLY A 81 -8.95 20.54 8.60
C GLY A 81 -10.27 19.88 8.18
N PHE A 82 -10.37 18.54 8.19
CA PHE A 82 -11.62 17.84 7.90
C PHE A 82 -12.03 16.86 9.00
N THR A 83 -13.33 16.58 9.12
CA THR A 83 -13.88 15.63 10.10
C THR A 83 -13.50 14.20 9.72
N PRO A 84 -12.80 13.44 10.58
CA PRO A 84 -12.46 12.05 10.28
C PRO A 84 -13.71 11.17 10.30
N GLU A 85 -13.82 10.31 9.30
CA GLU A 85 -14.84 9.26 9.20
C GLU A 85 -14.18 7.88 9.17
N VAL A 86 -14.26 7.18 10.30
CA VAL A 86 -13.81 5.78 10.44
C VAL A 86 -15.02 4.88 10.59
N VAL A 87 -15.11 3.83 9.79
CA VAL A 87 -16.18 2.82 9.87
C VAL A 87 -15.60 1.47 10.27
N GLU A 88 -16.31 0.73 11.10
CA GLU A 88 -15.98 -0.65 11.43
C GLU A 88 -16.47 -1.57 10.30
N LEU A 89 -15.69 -2.59 9.96
CA LEU A 89 -15.98 -3.58 8.95
C LEU A 89 -16.05 -4.99 9.57
N ALA A 90 -16.57 -5.95 8.83
CA ALA A 90 -16.53 -7.34 9.26
C ALA A 90 -15.08 -7.84 9.42
N GLY A 91 -14.88 -8.83 10.29
CA GLY A 91 -13.55 -9.39 10.54
C GLY A 91 -12.61 -8.50 11.34
N GLY A 92 -13.13 -7.44 11.99
CA GLY A 92 -12.36 -6.54 12.87
C GLY A 92 -11.56 -5.46 12.14
N ALA A 93 -11.71 -5.34 10.82
CA ALA A 93 -11.11 -4.27 10.04
C ALA A 93 -11.85 -2.95 10.21
N LYS A 94 -11.22 -1.87 9.75
CA LYS A 94 -11.85 -0.56 9.64
C LYS A 94 -11.63 0.02 8.26
N ALA A 95 -12.38 1.06 7.91
CA ALA A 95 -12.10 1.88 6.74
C ALA A 95 -12.08 3.36 7.11
N CYS A 96 -11.23 4.12 6.43
CA CYS A 96 -11.05 5.55 6.63
C CYS A 96 -11.45 6.28 5.34
N TRP A 97 -12.39 7.21 5.43
CA TRP A 97 -12.91 7.93 4.26
C TRP A 97 -12.24 9.28 4.03
N ILE A 98 -11.86 9.58 2.80
CA ILE A 98 -11.32 10.88 2.38
C ILE A 98 -12.15 11.36 1.19
N GLY A 99 -12.68 12.59 1.27
CA GLY A 99 -13.66 13.10 0.31
C GLY A 99 -15.09 12.71 0.66
N ALA A 100 -16.04 13.09 -0.20
CA ALA A 100 -17.46 12.94 0.09
C ALA A 100 -17.96 11.53 -0.23
N LYS A 101 -18.47 10.80 0.76
CA LYS A 101 -18.94 9.40 0.61
C LYS A 101 -20.04 9.20 -0.44
N ASN A 102 -20.80 10.25 -0.74
CA ASN A 102 -21.82 10.25 -1.78
C ASN A 102 -21.24 10.42 -3.20
N ALA A 103 -19.94 10.66 -3.36
CA ALA A 103 -19.27 10.70 -4.66
C ALA A 103 -19.56 9.43 -5.45
N LYS A 104 -19.84 9.58 -6.75
CA LYS A 104 -20.21 8.44 -7.59
C LYS A 104 -19.07 7.41 -7.64
N THR A 105 -17.87 7.87 -8.00
CA THR A 105 -16.68 7.01 -8.06
C THR A 105 -16.01 6.92 -6.69
N VAL A 106 -15.68 5.70 -6.26
CA VAL A 106 -14.93 5.45 -5.02
C VAL A 106 -13.65 4.70 -5.36
N VAL A 107 -12.52 5.22 -4.89
CA VAL A 107 -11.25 4.50 -4.85
C VAL A 107 -11.20 3.68 -3.57
N TYR A 108 -11.19 2.36 -3.70
CA TYR A 108 -10.92 1.45 -2.59
C TYR A 108 -9.41 1.22 -2.48
N PHE A 109 -8.79 1.87 -1.49
CA PHE A 109 -7.34 1.92 -1.35
C PHE A 109 -6.83 0.89 -0.33
N LEU A 110 -6.04 -0.06 -0.81
CA LEU A 110 -5.32 -1.06 -0.04
C LEU A 110 -3.87 -0.59 0.12
N HIS A 111 -3.50 -0.13 1.31
CA HIS A 111 -2.17 0.47 1.52
C HIS A 111 -1.04 -0.56 1.52
N GLY A 112 0.18 -0.13 1.20
CA GLY A 112 1.40 -0.91 1.33
C GLY A 112 1.96 -0.97 2.75
N GLY A 113 3.25 -1.27 2.88
CA GLY A 113 3.92 -1.42 4.18
C GLY A 113 4.25 -2.85 4.58
N GLY A 114 4.28 -3.78 3.62
CA GLY A 114 4.73 -5.16 3.82
C GLY A 114 3.83 -6.01 4.70
N TYR A 115 2.54 -5.65 4.83
CA TYR A 115 1.59 -6.25 5.79
C TYR A 115 1.94 -6.09 7.28
N ILE A 116 3.07 -5.47 7.60
CA ILE A 116 3.59 -5.31 8.96
C ILE A 116 3.61 -3.85 9.43
N ASN A 117 3.47 -2.88 8.52
CA ASN A 117 3.41 -1.46 8.85
C ASN A 117 2.01 -0.88 8.58
N PRO A 118 1.51 0.02 9.45
CA PRO A 118 0.24 0.71 9.22
C PRO A 118 0.38 1.74 8.09
N ALA A 119 -0.76 2.21 7.56
CA ALA A 119 -0.75 3.30 6.60
C ALA A 119 -0.13 4.55 7.23
N SER A 120 0.84 5.13 6.53
CA SER A 120 1.54 6.34 6.96
C SER A 120 0.80 7.61 6.55
N ALA A 121 1.26 8.76 7.07
CA ALA A 121 0.76 10.06 6.66
C ALA A 121 0.87 10.30 5.13
N LEU A 122 1.85 9.69 4.47
CA LEU A 122 2.03 9.80 3.02
C LEU A 122 0.88 9.13 2.26
N HIS A 123 0.34 8.01 2.76
CA HIS A 123 -0.81 7.35 2.14
C HIS A 123 -2.06 8.23 2.24
N PHE A 124 -2.29 8.88 3.38
CA PHE A 124 -3.43 9.79 3.54
C PHE A 124 -3.26 11.07 2.71
N GLN A 125 -2.05 11.60 2.60
CA GLN A 125 -1.73 12.71 1.70
C GLN A 125 -1.98 12.34 0.25
N TRP A 126 -1.58 11.14 -0.17
CA TRP A 126 -1.82 10.66 -1.53
C TRP A 126 -3.32 10.52 -1.81
N ALA A 127 -4.07 9.89 -0.91
CA ALA A 127 -5.52 9.79 -1.02
C ALA A 127 -6.21 11.17 -1.08
N GLN A 128 -5.75 12.14 -0.29
CA GLN A 128 -6.24 13.51 -0.35
C GLN A 128 -5.93 14.18 -1.70
N LYS A 129 -4.69 14.04 -2.19
CA LYS A 129 -4.29 14.54 -3.52
C LYS A 129 -5.15 13.94 -4.64
N MET A 130 -5.43 12.64 -4.60
CA MET A 130 -6.34 12.01 -5.58
C MET A 130 -7.72 12.69 -5.61
N VAL A 131 -8.29 12.97 -4.45
CA VAL A 131 -9.60 13.65 -4.34
C VAL A 131 -9.52 15.10 -4.86
N ASP A 132 -8.44 15.81 -4.52
CA ASP A 132 -8.23 17.19 -4.95
C ASP A 132 -7.97 17.30 -6.46
N GLU A 133 -7.25 16.34 -7.06
CA GLU A 133 -7.04 16.24 -8.51
C GLU A 133 -8.33 15.96 -9.28
N ALA A 134 -9.17 15.04 -8.79
CA ALA A 134 -10.48 14.83 -9.40
C ALA A 134 -11.31 16.13 -9.33
N ARG A 135 -11.28 16.84 -8.18
CA ARG A 135 -12.01 18.10 -8.00
C ARG A 135 -11.48 19.20 -8.93
N SER A 136 -10.18 19.31 -9.13
CA SER A 136 -9.57 20.32 -10.03
C SER A 136 -10.05 20.14 -11.48
N HIS A 137 -10.41 18.90 -11.85
CA HIS A 137 -10.99 18.54 -13.15
C HIS A 137 -12.53 18.54 -13.16
N SER A 138 -13.18 19.15 -12.16
CA SER A 138 -14.65 19.19 -12.01
C SER A 138 -15.32 17.82 -11.87
N LYS A 139 -14.59 16.83 -11.34
CA LYS A 139 -15.06 15.46 -11.10
C LYS A 139 -15.25 15.20 -9.62
N THR A 140 -16.04 14.17 -9.29
CA THR A 140 -16.30 13.78 -7.90
C THR A 140 -15.83 12.37 -7.62
N MET A 141 -14.92 12.26 -6.64
CA MET A 141 -14.35 11.00 -6.18
C MET A 141 -14.16 11.05 -4.67
N ALA A 142 -14.26 9.88 -4.03
CA ALA A 142 -13.82 9.68 -2.66
C ALA A 142 -12.85 8.49 -2.59
N VAL A 143 -12.03 8.46 -1.56
CA VAL A 143 -11.14 7.35 -1.25
C VAL A 143 -11.62 6.69 0.04
N MET A 144 -11.79 5.37 0.02
CA MET A 144 -11.95 4.55 1.21
C MET A 144 -10.67 3.73 1.39
N LEU A 145 -9.85 4.09 2.37
CA LEU A 145 -8.62 3.37 2.70
C LEU A 145 -8.91 2.26 3.72
N LEU A 146 -8.51 1.02 3.42
CA LEU A 146 -8.67 -0.12 4.32
C LEU A 146 -7.64 -0.09 5.45
N HIS A 147 -8.11 -0.10 6.70
CA HIS A 147 -7.30 -0.43 7.87
C HIS A 147 -7.48 -1.94 8.13
N TYR A 148 -6.62 -2.74 7.52
CA TYR A 148 -6.52 -4.17 7.76
C TYR A 148 -5.57 -4.47 8.92
N GLU A 149 -5.71 -5.65 9.50
CA GLU A 149 -4.90 -6.13 10.61
C GLU A 149 -3.49 -6.50 10.12
N LEU A 150 -2.48 -6.12 10.87
CA LEU A 150 -1.08 -6.30 10.49
C LEU A 150 -0.52 -7.59 11.08
N ALA A 151 0.41 -8.20 10.35
CA ALA A 151 1.21 -9.29 10.89
C ALA A 151 2.18 -8.77 11.97
N PRO A 152 2.49 -9.58 13.00
CA PRO A 152 2.10 -10.98 13.18
C PRO A 152 0.72 -11.20 13.82
N SER A 153 0.02 -10.16 14.27
CA SER A 153 -1.30 -10.30 14.93
C SER A 153 -2.36 -10.88 13.99
N GLY A 154 -2.39 -10.42 12.75
CA GLY A 154 -3.17 -11.01 11.66
C GLY A 154 -2.25 -11.56 10.59
N VAL A 155 -2.34 -12.85 10.30
CA VAL A 155 -1.55 -13.53 9.26
C VAL A 155 -2.43 -13.92 8.08
N TYR A 156 -1.84 -14.26 6.94
CA TYR A 156 -2.57 -14.69 5.76
C TYR A 156 -3.55 -15.85 6.09
N PRO A 157 -4.81 -15.83 5.59
CA PRO A 157 -5.43 -14.89 4.65
C PRO A 157 -6.28 -13.78 5.30
N LYS A 158 -6.01 -13.39 6.56
CA LYS A 158 -6.83 -12.43 7.31
C LYS A 158 -7.03 -11.10 6.57
N GLN A 159 -5.98 -10.57 5.97
CA GLN A 159 -6.03 -9.31 5.22
C GLN A 159 -6.90 -9.43 3.97
N LEU A 160 -6.89 -10.58 3.29
CA LEU A 160 -7.77 -10.86 2.15
C LEU A 160 -9.24 -10.94 2.59
N GLN A 161 -9.52 -11.56 3.75
CA GLN A 161 -10.86 -11.55 4.34
C GLN A 161 -11.34 -10.12 4.62
N GLN A 162 -10.46 -9.27 5.16
CA GLN A 162 -10.77 -7.88 5.49
C GLN A 162 -10.91 -6.98 4.25
N ALA A 163 -10.12 -7.24 3.20
CA ALA A 163 -10.26 -6.58 1.91
C ALA A 163 -11.60 -6.93 1.24
N THR A 164 -11.98 -8.20 1.35
CA THR A 164 -13.28 -8.70 0.87
C THR A 164 -14.44 -8.03 1.63
N ALA A 165 -14.33 -7.93 2.95
CA ALA A 165 -15.32 -7.24 3.79
C ALA A 165 -15.46 -5.74 3.46
N GLY A 166 -14.37 -5.06 3.13
CA GLY A 166 -14.43 -3.66 2.70
C GLY A 166 -15.10 -3.49 1.34
N LEU A 167 -14.85 -4.39 0.39
CA LEU A 167 -15.55 -4.37 -0.91
C LEU A 167 -17.04 -4.68 -0.78
N GLN A 168 -17.42 -5.64 0.08
CA GLN A 168 -18.82 -5.90 0.44
C GLN A 168 -19.47 -4.68 1.09
N TYR A 169 -18.78 -4.00 2.01
CA TYR A 169 -19.30 -2.77 2.62
C TYR A 169 -19.56 -1.67 1.58
N LEU A 170 -18.70 -1.50 0.57
CA LEU A 170 -18.94 -0.54 -0.50
C LEU A 170 -20.17 -0.90 -1.35
N THR A 171 -20.32 -2.18 -1.69
CA THR A 171 -21.38 -2.64 -2.60
C THR A 171 -22.72 -2.80 -1.89
N ASP A 172 -22.76 -3.53 -0.79
CA ASP A 172 -23.98 -3.90 -0.09
C ASP A 172 -24.46 -2.82 0.89
N THR A 173 -23.55 -2.22 1.65
CA THR A 173 -23.91 -1.21 2.68
C THR A 173 -23.96 0.20 2.10
N CYS A 174 -22.98 0.60 1.28
CA CYS A 174 -22.96 1.93 0.67
C CYS A 174 -23.75 2.00 -0.65
N GLY A 175 -24.21 0.86 -1.19
CA GLY A 175 -24.98 0.81 -2.43
C GLY A 175 -24.17 1.23 -3.67
N LYS A 176 -22.83 1.16 -3.63
CA LYS A 176 -22.00 1.52 -4.79
C LYS A 176 -22.09 0.42 -5.84
N SER A 177 -22.33 0.81 -7.08
CA SER A 177 -22.18 -0.11 -8.21
C SER A 177 -20.72 -0.55 -8.32
N PRO A 178 -20.42 -1.85 -8.55
CA PRO A 178 -19.04 -2.30 -8.78
C PRO A 178 -18.34 -1.51 -9.91
N SER A 179 -19.09 -1.12 -10.95
CA SER A 179 -18.59 -0.30 -12.06
C SER A 179 -18.26 1.15 -11.69
N ASP A 180 -18.45 1.56 -10.43
CA ASP A 180 -18.05 2.86 -9.88
C ASP A 180 -16.91 2.71 -8.86
N ILE A 181 -16.41 1.49 -8.63
CA ILE A 181 -15.33 1.21 -7.67
C ILE A 181 -14.02 0.98 -8.44
N ILE A 182 -12.99 1.75 -8.09
CA ILE A 182 -11.61 1.54 -8.55
C ILE A 182 -10.84 0.98 -7.36
N VAL A 183 -10.21 -0.18 -7.50
CA VAL A 183 -9.33 -0.72 -6.45
C VAL A 183 -7.90 -0.26 -6.75
N ILE A 184 -7.26 0.39 -5.77
CA ILE A 184 -5.86 0.80 -5.86
C ILE A 184 -5.09 0.12 -4.74
N GLY A 185 -3.88 -0.35 -5.02
CA GLY A 185 -2.97 -0.77 -3.97
C GLY A 185 -1.50 -0.60 -4.32
N ASP A 186 -0.69 -0.21 -3.33
CA ASP A 186 0.75 -0.04 -3.48
C ASP A 186 1.52 -1.16 -2.77
N SER A 187 2.62 -1.66 -3.34
CA SER A 187 3.49 -2.66 -2.70
C SER A 187 2.70 -3.89 -2.20
N ALA A 188 2.70 -4.16 -0.90
CA ALA A 188 1.87 -5.20 -0.25
C ALA A 188 0.36 -4.97 -0.44
N GLY A 189 -0.12 -3.74 -0.53
CA GLY A 189 -1.50 -3.42 -0.89
C GLY A 189 -1.83 -3.74 -2.34
N GLY A 190 -0.85 -3.63 -3.24
CA GLY A 190 -0.96 -4.10 -4.63
C GLY A 190 -1.00 -5.63 -4.73
N ASN A 191 -0.25 -6.32 -3.86
CA ASN A 191 -0.39 -7.77 -3.65
C ASN A 191 -1.81 -8.12 -3.16
N LEU A 192 -2.30 -7.42 -2.14
CA LEU A 192 -3.64 -7.64 -1.58
C LEU A 192 -4.74 -7.38 -2.61
N ALA A 193 -4.61 -6.34 -3.43
CA ALA A 193 -5.52 -6.07 -4.55
C ALA A 193 -5.53 -7.22 -5.57
N SER A 194 -4.35 -7.74 -5.91
CA SER A 194 -4.22 -8.90 -6.81
C SER A 194 -4.88 -10.15 -6.23
N GLY A 195 -4.67 -10.42 -4.95
CA GLY A 195 -5.33 -11.52 -4.23
C GLY A 195 -6.85 -11.35 -4.15
N LEU A 196 -7.34 -10.11 -4.00
CA LEU A 196 -8.77 -9.80 -4.07
C LEU A 196 -9.33 -10.09 -5.47
N PHE A 197 -8.64 -9.68 -6.54
CA PHE A 197 -9.06 -9.99 -7.91
C PHE A 197 -9.04 -11.50 -8.20
N ALA A 198 -8.02 -12.21 -7.72
CA ALA A 198 -7.97 -13.67 -7.77
C ALA A 198 -9.18 -14.27 -7.05
N HIS A 199 -9.52 -13.79 -5.85
CA HIS A 199 -10.68 -14.24 -5.08
C HIS A 199 -12.02 -13.99 -5.80
N LEU A 200 -12.13 -12.88 -6.54
CA LEU A 200 -13.31 -12.57 -7.37
C LEU A 200 -13.47 -13.54 -8.55
N CYS A 201 -12.36 -14.02 -9.12
CA CYS A 201 -12.37 -14.98 -10.23
C CYS A 201 -12.58 -16.40 -9.72
N HIS A 202 -11.82 -16.77 -8.69
CA HIS A 202 -11.74 -18.10 -8.10
C HIS A 202 -11.85 -17.94 -6.58
N PRO A 203 -12.99 -18.26 -5.94
CA PRO A 203 -13.13 -18.02 -4.51
C PRO A 203 -12.13 -18.83 -3.67
N HIS A 204 -11.19 -18.12 -3.02
CA HIS A 204 -10.31 -18.68 -1.98
C HIS A 204 -11.12 -19.44 -0.91
N PRO A 205 -10.72 -20.67 -0.52
CA PRO A 205 -11.51 -21.57 0.33
C PRO A 205 -11.79 -21.04 1.75
N SER A 206 -10.87 -20.25 2.31
CA SER A 206 -10.99 -19.66 3.66
C SER A 206 -11.53 -18.22 3.67
N VAL A 207 -12.05 -17.71 2.55
CA VAL A 207 -12.58 -16.34 2.44
C VAL A 207 -14.01 -16.40 1.93
N THR A 208 -14.92 -15.66 2.55
CA THR A 208 -16.33 -15.61 2.13
C THR A 208 -16.44 -15.11 0.69
N PRO A 209 -16.98 -15.91 -0.25
CA PRO A 209 -17.12 -15.49 -1.64
C PRO A 209 -18.00 -14.25 -1.78
N ILE A 210 -17.68 -13.41 -2.76
CA ILE A 210 -18.52 -12.27 -3.13
C ILE A 210 -18.86 -12.38 -4.61
N LYS A 211 -20.12 -12.11 -4.95
CA LYS A 211 -20.56 -12.09 -6.34
C LYS A 211 -20.91 -10.65 -6.72
N LEU A 212 -20.10 -10.08 -7.59
CA LEU A 212 -20.37 -8.75 -8.12
C LEU A 212 -21.43 -8.82 -9.23
N SER A 213 -22.31 -7.82 -9.28
CA SER A 213 -23.34 -7.71 -10.32
C SER A 213 -22.78 -7.31 -11.69
N ARG A 214 -21.55 -6.81 -11.72
CA ARG A 214 -20.76 -6.41 -12.89
C ARG A 214 -19.29 -6.28 -12.46
N PRO A 215 -18.33 -6.25 -13.38
CA PRO A 215 -16.91 -6.10 -13.02
C PRO A 215 -16.65 -4.74 -12.35
N LEU A 216 -15.62 -4.69 -11.51
CA LEU A 216 -15.07 -3.46 -10.94
C LEU A 216 -14.62 -2.51 -12.06
N LYS A 217 -14.70 -1.20 -11.83
CA LYS A 217 -14.30 -0.21 -12.85
C LYS A 217 -12.85 -0.39 -13.28
N ALA A 218 -11.94 -0.47 -12.31
CA ALA A 218 -10.53 -0.67 -12.60
C ALA A 218 -9.74 -1.20 -11.39
N GLY A 219 -8.59 -1.81 -11.67
CA GLY A 219 -7.54 -2.12 -10.71
C GLY A 219 -6.27 -1.36 -11.07
N ILE A 220 -5.74 -0.55 -10.14
CA ILE A 220 -4.48 0.16 -10.30
C ILE A 220 -3.48 -0.38 -9.27
N LEU A 221 -2.45 -1.07 -9.75
CA LEU A 221 -1.41 -1.67 -8.92
C LEU A 221 -0.15 -0.83 -9.00
N VAL A 222 0.36 -0.37 -7.86
CA VAL A 222 1.53 0.52 -7.80
C VAL A 222 2.70 -0.20 -7.15
N SER A 223 3.71 -0.54 -7.96
CA SER A 223 4.85 -1.38 -7.58
C SER A 223 4.41 -2.62 -6.79
N PRO A 224 3.49 -3.44 -7.33
CA PRO A 224 2.87 -4.52 -6.56
C PRO A 224 3.89 -5.58 -6.15
N TRP A 225 3.80 -6.06 -4.91
CA TRP A 225 4.66 -7.12 -4.40
C TRP A 225 4.17 -8.50 -4.86
N VAL A 226 4.42 -8.86 -6.12
CA VAL A 226 3.81 -10.05 -6.76
C VAL A 226 4.48 -11.40 -6.42
N THR A 227 5.64 -11.38 -5.76
CA THR A 227 6.34 -12.59 -5.32
C THR A 227 7.14 -12.37 -4.04
N PHE A 228 7.17 -13.37 -3.17
CA PHE A 228 8.03 -13.40 -1.99
C PHE A 228 9.44 -13.93 -2.27
N ALA A 229 9.65 -14.52 -3.45
CA ALA A 229 10.99 -14.92 -3.90
C ALA A 229 11.87 -13.67 -4.08
N GLN A 230 13.12 -13.76 -3.64
CA GLN A 230 14.08 -12.65 -3.64
C GLN A 230 15.23 -12.90 -4.62
N ASP A 231 15.10 -13.83 -5.56
CA ASP A 231 16.16 -14.31 -6.45
C ASP A 231 16.10 -13.72 -7.87
N SER A 232 15.17 -12.80 -8.13
CA SER A 232 15.02 -12.17 -9.46
C SER A 232 16.26 -11.36 -9.88
N PRO A 233 16.49 -11.18 -11.20
CA PRO A 233 17.55 -10.29 -11.68
C PRO A 233 17.43 -8.85 -11.16
N SER A 234 16.21 -8.33 -10.99
CA SER A 234 15.98 -6.97 -10.45
C SER A 234 16.42 -6.86 -8.98
N MET A 235 16.19 -7.89 -8.16
CA MET A 235 16.66 -7.92 -6.78
C MET A 235 18.19 -8.00 -6.67
N ASN A 236 18.86 -8.50 -7.72
CA ASN A 236 20.32 -8.61 -7.80
C ASN A 236 20.98 -7.40 -8.50
N ALA A 237 20.18 -6.52 -9.11
CA ALA A 237 20.65 -5.28 -9.72
C ALA A 237 21.10 -4.27 -8.64
N ASP A 238 21.78 -3.20 -9.05
CA ASP A 238 22.47 -2.23 -8.19
C ASP A 238 21.68 -1.87 -6.91
N LYS A 239 22.17 -2.32 -5.75
CA LYS A 239 21.53 -2.15 -4.44
C LYS A 239 21.46 -0.69 -3.98
N SER A 240 22.13 0.23 -4.67
CA SER A 240 22.18 1.64 -4.30
C SER A 240 20.96 2.46 -4.74
N VAL A 241 20.08 1.89 -5.59
CA VAL A 241 18.92 2.62 -6.15
C VAL A 241 17.57 2.28 -5.50
N ASP A 242 17.45 1.14 -4.80
CA ASP A 242 16.21 0.73 -4.11
C ASP A 242 16.34 0.89 -2.59
N TYR A 243 15.33 1.46 -1.95
CA TYR A 243 15.28 1.61 -0.49
C TYR A 243 14.78 0.34 0.22
N MET A 244 14.23 -0.61 -0.53
CA MET A 244 13.80 -1.92 -0.03
C MET A 244 15.00 -2.88 0.03
N SER A 245 15.20 -3.50 1.19
CA SER A 245 16.24 -4.52 1.35
C SER A 245 15.67 -5.92 1.48
N ARG A 246 16.45 -6.90 1.03
CA ARG A 246 16.10 -8.33 1.14
C ARG A 246 15.75 -8.74 2.57
N PRO A 247 16.52 -8.40 3.61
CA PRO A 247 16.15 -8.79 4.98
C PRO A 247 14.82 -8.18 5.42
N GLY A 248 14.52 -6.94 4.99
CA GLY A 248 13.23 -6.31 5.29
C GLY A 248 12.05 -6.99 4.60
N LEU A 249 12.22 -7.38 3.34
CA LEU A 249 11.21 -8.11 2.56
C LEU A 249 11.00 -9.54 3.09
N GLU A 250 12.08 -10.24 3.44
CA GLU A 250 12.03 -11.58 4.06
C GLU A 250 11.34 -11.54 5.43
N ASN A 251 11.69 -10.57 6.27
CA ASN A 251 11.05 -10.37 7.57
C ASN A 251 9.54 -10.11 7.43
N ALA A 252 9.15 -9.26 6.48
CA ALA A 252 7.75 -8.97 6.20
C ALA A 252 6.99 -10.18 5.67
N SER A 253 7.55 -10.92 4.71
CA SER A 253 6.87 -12.08 4.12
C SER A 253 6.75 -13.24 5.12
N GLN A 254 7.78 -13.49 5.93
CA GLN A 254 7.72 -14.50 6.99
C GLN A 254 6.63 -14.17 8.04
N ALA A 255 6.55 -12.92 8.48
CA ALA A 255 5.53 -12.52 9.44
C ALA A 255 4.11 -12.62 8.85
N PHE A 256 3.94 -12.22 7.58
CA PHE A 256 2.65 -12.28 6.89
C PHE A 256 2.19 -13.71 6.61
N MET A 257 3.08 -14.54 6.07
CA MET A 257 2.76 -15.91 5.68
C MET A 257 2.64 -16.82 6.90
N SER A 258 3.43 -16.59 7.95
CA SER A 258 3.58 -17.55 9.05
C SER A 258 3.90 -18.93 8.48
N ASP A 259 3.00 -19.90 8.62
CA ASP A 259 3.15 -21.27 8.09
C ASP A 259 2.28 -21.52 6.84
N ALA A 260 1.67 -20.48 6.28
CA ALA A 260 0.81 -20.61 5.11
C ALA A 260 1.61 -21.01 3.86
N PRO A 261 1.07 -21.89 3.01
CA PRO A 261 1.69 -22.22 1.74
C PRO A 261 1.60 -21.04 0.77
N VAL A 262 2.55 -21.00 -0.16
CA VAL A 262 2.45 -20.14 -1.35
C VAL A 262 1.25 -20.59 -2.19
N ASP A 263 0.41 -19.63 -2.58
CA ASP A 263 -0.73 -19.85 -3.48
C ASP A 263 -0.91 -18.64 -4.42
N GLU A 264 -1.87 -18.72 -5.34
CA GLU A 264 -2.12 -17.69 -6.36
C GLU A 264 -2.68 -16.38 -5.79
N TYR A 265 -3.18 -16.36 -4.55
CA TYR A 265 -3.79 -15.20 -3.92
C TYR A 265 -2.77 -14.40 -3.10
N ASN A 266 -1.82 -15.07 -2.44
CA ASN A 266 -0.72 -14.44 -1.73
C ASN A 266 0.50 -14.18 -2.61
N THR A 267 0.69 -14.99 -3.67
CA THR A 267 1.82 -14.88 -4.61
C THR A 267 1.29 -14.90 -6.04
N PRO A 268 0.78 -13.77 -6.55
CA PRO A 268 0.19 -13.69 -7.90
C PRO A 268 1.11 -14.20 -9.02
N LEU A 269 2.44 -14.07 -8.88
CA LEU A 269 3.40 -14.54 -9.87
C LEU A 269 3.51 -16.09 -9.93
N ALA A 270 3.06 -16.81 -8.90
CA ALA A 270 3.01 -18.28 -8.91
C ALA A 270 1.86 -18.82 -9.77
N ALA A 271 0.86 -18.00 -10.06
CA ALA A 271 -0.28 -18.37 -10.87
C ALA A 271 0.11 -18.53 -12.35
N ARG A 272 -0.42 -19.56 -12.99
CA ARG A 272 -0.28 -19.72 -14.45
C ARG A 272 -1.14 -18.67 -15.18
N PRO A 273 -0.78 -18.26 -16.41
CA PRO A 273 -1.59 -17.30 -17.18
C PRO A 273 -3.08 -17.67 -17.28
N GLU A 274 -3.42 -18.96 -17.37
CA GLU A 274 -4.79 -19.45 -17.49
C GLU A 274 -5.63 -19.17 -16.23
N PHE A 275 -4.99 -19.03 -15.06
CA PHE A 275 -5.67 -18.65 -13.82
C PHE A 275 -6.33 -17.27 -13.95
N TRP A 276 -5.70 -16.37 -14.70
CA TRP A 276 -6.16 -14.98 -14.88
C TRP A 276 -7.12 -14.78 -16.05
N LYS A 277 -7.53 -15.85 -16.76
CA LYS A 277 -8.41 -15.75 -17.94
C LYS A 277 -9.76 -15.08 -17.62
N ASP A 278 -10.23 -15.23 -16.38
CA ASP A 278 -11.52 -14.72 -15.91
C ASP A 278 -11.40 -13.31 -15.29
N LEU A 279 -10.20 -12.73 -15.24
CA LEU A 279 -9.96 -11.38 -14.71
C LEU A 279 -10.86 -10.30 -15.35
N PRO A 280 -11.15 -10.31 -16.68
CA PRO A 280 -12.09 -9.35 -17.28
C PRO A 280 -13.52 -9.42 -16.72
N GLN A 281 -13.91 -10.54 -16.09
CA GLN A 281 -15.20 -10.69 -15.41
C GLN A 281 -15.21 -10.03 -14.03
N ALA A 282 -14.04 -9.91 -13.41
CA ALA A 282 -13.86 -9.29 -12.09
C ALA A 282 -13.55 -7.79 -12.19
N VAL A 283 -12.76 -7.36 -13.18
CA VAL A 283 -12.28 -5.98 -13.33
C VAL A 283 -12.25 -5.58 -14.81
N GLN A 284 -12.81 -4.42 -15.16
CA GLN A 284 -12.88 -3.95 -16.57
C GLN A 284 -11.50 -3.52 -17.10
N THR A 285 -10.74 -2.78 -16.29
CA THR A 285 -9.46 -2.18 -16.69
C THR A 285 -8.38 -2.48 -15.66
N MET A 286 -7.21 -2.92 -16.10
CA MET A 286 -6.05 -3.13 -15.23
C MET A 286 -4.91 -2.19 -15.63
N ARG A 287 -4.35 -1.50 -14.64
CA ARG A 287 -3.21 -0.59 -14.80
C ARG A 287 -2.15 -0.94 -13.76
N VAL A 288 -0.91 -1.07 -14.21
CA VAL A 288 0.21 -1.44 -13.34
C VAL A 288 1.29 -0.39 -13.51
N LEU A 289 1.65 0.26 -12.41
CA LEU A 289 2.85 1.06 -12.33
C LEU A 289 3.96 0.18 -11.75
N ALA A 290 5.10 0.05 -12.41
CA ALA A 290 6.24 -0.73 -11.93
C ALA A 290 7.57 0.01 -12.19
N GLY A 291 8.58 -0.23 -11.36
CA GLY A 291 9.96 0.18 -11.67
C GLY A 291 10.58 -0.78 -12.70
N GLY A 292 11.09 -0.28 -13.82
CA GLY A 292 11.75 -1.07 -14.88
C GLY A 292 10.86 -1.58 -16.02
N VAL A 293 11.46 -1.98 -17.16
CA VAL A 293 10.82 -2.10 -18.49
C VAL A 293 9.99 -3.39 -18.68
N HIS A 294 8.72 -3.28 -19.12
CA HIS A 294 8.07 -4.07 -20.20
C HIS A 294 6.56 -3.73 -20.34
N ASN A 295 6.02 -3.77 -21.56
CA ASN A 295 4.57 -3.62 -21.86
C ASN A 295 4.02 -4.90 -22.51
N GLN A 296 2.87 -5.41 -22.06
CA GLN A 296 2.13 -6.50 -22.73
C GLN A 296 0.60 -6.37 -22.56
N GLY A 297 -0.13 -6.24 -23.68
CA GLY A 297 -1.59 -6.50 -23.76
C GLY A 297 -2.52 -5.45 -23.13
N ASN A 298 -3.68 -5.90 -22.61
CA ASN A 298 -4.72 -5.09 -21.95
C ASN A 298 -4.33 -4.55 -20.56
N VAL A 299 -3.08 -4.77 -20.16
CA VAL A 299 -2.48 -4.25 -18.94
C VAL A 299 -1.57 -3.11 -19.37
N GLU A 300 -1.92 -1.89 -18.98
CA GLU A 300 -1.02 -0.76 -19.19
C GLU A 300 0.07 -0.81 -18.11
N ILE A 301 1.32 -1.06 -18.51
CA ILE A 301 2.47 -1.04 -17.60
C ILE A 301 3.22 0.27 -17.80
N PHE A 302 3.10 1.19 -16.85
CA PHE A 302 3.96 2.37 -16.83
C PHE A 302 5.24 2.06 -16.06
N VAL A 303 6.34 2.47 -16.68
CA VAL A 303 7.69 2.23 -16.20
C VAL A 303 8.38 3.57 -16.03
N ASP A 304 8.75 3.93 -14.80
CA ASP A 304 9.66 5.06 -14.62
C ASP A 304 11.08 4.66 -15.06
N SER A 305 11.66 5.51 -15.90
CA SER A 305 13.04 5.50 -16.37
C SER A 305 14.11 5.36 -15.28
N LYS A 306 13.80 5.68 -14.01
CA LYS A 306 14.77 5.66 -12.91
C LYS A 306 14.96 4.28 -12.25
N GLY A 307 14.10 3.31 -12.54
CA GLY A 307 14.25 1.92 -12.07
C GLY A 307 14.20 1.74 -10.55
N GLN A 308 13.66 2.71 -9.81
CA GLN A 308 13.48 2.63 -8.36
C GLN A 308 12.11 2.01 -8.03
N HIS A 309 11.91 1.62 -6.77
CA HIS A 309 10.57 1.40 -6.22
C HIS A 309 9.84 2.77 -6.13
N ASP A 310 9.52 3.35 -7.29
CA ASP A 310 8.89 4.65 -7.42
C ASP A 310 7.40 4.49 -7.13
N THR A 311 7.05 4.82 -5.90
CA THR A 311 5.65 5.00 -5.50
C THR A 311 5.38 6.49 -5.40
N PRO A 312 4.12 6.91 -5.64
CA PRO A 312 3.72 8.28 -5.37
C PRO A 312 3.98 8.76 -3.94
N LEU A 313 4.19 7.83 -3.00
CA LEU A 313 4.60 8.16 -1.63
C LEU A 313 6.00 8.79 -1.57
N VAL A 314 6.94 8.37 -2.42
CA VAL A 314 8.31 8.92 -2.48
C VAL A 314 8.28 10.35 -3.04
N ASP A 315 7.51 10.56 -4.09
CA ASP A 315 7.28 11.87 -4.70
C ASP A 315 6.65 12.85 -3.70
N ILE A 316 5.58 12.42 -3.02
CA ILE A 316 4.94 13.21 -1.97
C ILE A 316 5.92 13.52 -0.83
N PHE A 317 6.75 12.56 -0.43
CA PHE A 317 7.79 12.78 0.58
C PHE A 317 8.83 13.82 0.14
N ARG A 318 9.23 13.81 -1.14
CA ARG A 318 10.15 14.78 -1.74
C ARG A 318 9.50 16.13 -2.07
N GLY A 319 8.17 16.23 -1.94
CA GLY A 319 7.43 17.47 -2.15
C GLY A 319 7.23 17.85 -3.62
N HIS A 320 7.40 16.92 -4.56
CA HIS A 320 7.14 17.13 -5.98
C HIS A 320 6.42 15.91 -6.57
N ASP A 321 5.53 16.10 -7.55
CA ASP A 321 4.88 14.98 -8.24
C ASP A 321 5.75 14.56 -9.44
N GLY A 322 6.31 13.36 -9.38
CA GLY A 322 7.14 12.77 -10.44
C GLY A 322 6.29 12.07 -11.51
N PRO A 323 6.92 11.57 -12.60
CA PRO A 323 6.21 10.98 -13.73
C PRO A 323 5.27 9.83 -13.34
N ALA A 324 5.70 8.97 -12.42
CA ALA A 324 4.91 7.88 -11.85
C ALA A 324 3.62 8.39 -11.17
N THR A 325 3.74 9.43 -10.34
CA THR A 325 2.60 10.05 -9.65
C THR A 325 1.63 10.69 -10.62
N LEU A 326 2.14 11.49 -11.55
CA LEU A 326 1.33 12.15 -12.57
C LEU A 326 0.58 11.12 -13.43
N LYS A 327 1.23 10.01 -13.79
CA LYS A 327 0.59 8.95 -14.56
C LYS A 327 -0.58 8.30 -13.82
N VAL A 328 -0.47 8.09 -12.52
CA VAL A 328 -1.61 7.58 -11.73
C VAL A 328 -2.74 8.60 -11.70
N TYR A 329 -2.45 9.90 -11.62
CA TYR A 329 -3.49 10.94 -11.67
C TYR A 329 -4.15 11.04 -13.05
N ASP A 330 -3.38 10.95 -14.14
CA ASP A 330 -3.92 10.85 -15.50
C ASP A 330 -4.88 9.66 -15.60
N TRP A 331 -4.45 8.53 -15.06
CA TRP A 331 -5.28 7.34 -15.06
C TRP A 331 -6.58 7.50 -14.29
N LEU A 332 -6.53 8.13 -13.12
CA LEU A 332 -7.74 8.43 -12.35
C LEU A 332 -8.62 9.44 -13.06
N ASN A 333 -8.04 10.46 -13.68
CA ASN A 333 -8.78 11.44 -14.46
C ASN A 333 -9.49 10.82 -15.66
N GLU A 334 -8.95 9.78 -16.29
CA GLU A 334 -9.65 9.05 -17.35
C GLU A 334 -10.81 8.18 -16.82
N LEU A 335 -10.64 7.57 -15.64
CA LEU A 335 -11.58 6.59 -15.08
C LEU A 335 -12.71 7.24 -14.27
N VAL A 336 -12.46 8.40 -13.66
CA VAL A 336 -13.48 9.17 -12.95
C VAL A 336 -14.27 9.95 -13.99
N ALA A 337 -15.59 9.76 -14.01
CA ALA A 337 -16.50 10.46 -14.90
C ALA A 337 -16.86 11.85 -14.37
#